data_AF-A0A970L1J7-F1
#
_entry.id   AF-A0A970L1J7-F1
#
_cell.length_a   1.000
_cell.length_b   1.000
_cell.length_c   1.000
_cell.angle_alpha   90.00
_cell.angle_beta   90.00
_cell.angle_gamma   90.00
#
_symmetry.space_group_name_H-M   'P 1'
#
loop_
_entity.id
_entity.type
_entity.pdbx_description
1 polymer ?
#
loop_
_entity_poly.entity_id
_entity_poly.type
_entity_poly.pdbx_seq_one_letter_code
_entity_poly.pdbx_strand_id
1 'polypeptide(L)'
;MHSIWTAAERIEWLLALALFLLFLAALYSAPARASDIYSAALPALGVAERTVDGINTTRGTDMLIVYTPGTGRATTGTNQWGYEVVVEDGYVVAAGGNNSPIPQNGFVVSAHGASIPWLQENAPVGARVTLNGRELRITVDAESHKRLAAEVLRYTEEVLGTAWDMVPRASQDEVAHSMDRAQAALMDGEYGKAIQLAGEARFYGTPSL
;
A
#
# COMPACT_ATOMS: atom_id res chain seq x y z
N MET A 1 23.53 -19.03 -43.92
CA MET A 1 22.61 -18.69 -42.81
C MET A 1 22.57 -17.17 -42.69
N HIS A 2 21.66 -16.53 -43.42
CA HIS A 2 21.54 -15.07 -43.40
C HIS A 2 20.78 -14.65 -42.15
N SER A 3 21.41 -13.80 -41.35
CA SER A 3 20.75 -13.05 -40.29
C SER A 3 19.56 -12.30 -40.88
N ILE A 4 18.36 -12.58 -40.36
CA ILE A 4 17.08 -12.00 -40.81
C ILE A 4 16.93 -10.53 -40.37
N TRP A 5 17.91 -10.00 -39.63
CA TRP A 5 17.84 -8.69 -38.98
C TRP A 5 19.15 -7.92 -39.11
N THR A 6 19.04 -6.63 -39.34
CA THR A 6 20.14 -5.67 -39.29
C THR A 6 20.58 -5.42 -37.84
N ALA A 7 21.78 -4.86 -37.65
CA ALA A 7 22.28 -4.52 -36.31
C ALA A 7 21.39 -3.48 -35.59
N ALA A 8 20.76 -2.58 -36.35
CA ALA A 8 19.85 -1.57 -35.82
C ALA A 8 18.55 -2.19 -35.29
N GLU A 9 17.91 -3.07 -36.06
CA GLU A 9 16.69 -3.77 -35.64
C GLU A 9 16.93 -4.63 -34.38
N ARG A 10 18.11 -5.26 -34.27
CA ARG A 10 18.49 -6.01 -33.06
C ARG A 10 18.60 -5.12 -31.82
N ILE A 11 19.09 -3.89 -31.97
CA ILE A 11 19.21 -2.94 -30.84
C ILE A 11 17.82 -2.46 -30.42
N GLU A 12 16.92 -2.18 -31.37
CA GLU A 12 15.54 -1.80 -31.07
C GLU A 12 14.79 -2.90 -30.31
N TRP A 13 14.93 -4.16 -30.73
CA TRP A 13 14.33 -5.29 -30.02
C TRP A 13 14.91 -5.50 -28.61
N LEU A 14 16.21 -5.28 -28.44
CA LEU A 14 16.85 -5.37 -27.12
C LEU A 14 16.41 -4.22 -26.20
N LEU A 15 16.23 -3.01 -26.73
CA LEU A 15 15.70 -1.87 -25.98
C LEU A 15 14.22 -2.06 -25.62
N ALA A 16 13.40 -2.56 -26.55
CA ALA A 16 12.00 -2.90 -26.30
C ALA A 16 11.88 -4.01 -25.24
N LEU A 17 12.74 -5.04 -25.30
CA LEU A 17 12.80 -6.08 -24.29
C LEU A 17 13.28 -5.56 -22.93
N ALA A 18 14.27 -4.66 -22.90
CA ALA A 18 14.74 -4.04 -21.66
C ALA A 18 13.67 -3.13 -21.02
N LEU A 19 12.97 -2.32 -21.81
CA LEU A 19 11.81 -1.55 -21.34
C LEU A 19 10.68 -2.47 -20.88
N PHE A 20 10.42 -3.56 -21.60
CA PHE A 20 9.41 -4.55 -21.21
C PHE A 20 9.79 -5.25 -19.90
N LEU A 21 11.06 -5.61 -19.69
CA LEU A 21 11.53 -6.21 -18.45
C LEU A 21 11.56 -5.21 -17.29
N LEU A 22 11.86 -3.93 -17.55
CA LEU A 22 11.74 -2.85 -16.56
C LEU A 22 10.28 -2.58 -16.19
N PHE A 23 9.37 -2.63 -17.17
CA PHE A 23 7.93 -2.56 -16.94
C PHE A 23 7.43 -3.78 -16.18
N LEU A 24 7.88 -4.99 -16.53
CA LEU A 24 7.54 -6.23 -15.81
C LEU A 24 8.09 -6.20 -14.37
N ALA A 25 9.29 -5.66 -14.17
CA ALA A 25 9.87 -5.44 -12.85
C ALA A 25 9.09 -4.39 -12.05
N ALA A 26 8.64 -3.29 -12.66
CA ALA A 26 7.77 -2.30 -12.01
C ALA A 26 6.38 -2.88 -11.69
N LEU A 27 5.85 -3.76 -12.55
CA LEU A 27 4.58 -4.45 -12.35
C LEU A 27 4.68 -5.52 -11.24
N TYR A 28 5.81 -6.22 -11.13
CA TYR A 28 6.07 -7.20 -10.06
C TYR A 28 6.55 -6.54 -8.75
N SER A 29 7.07 -5.32 -8.84
CA SER A 29 7.41 -4.45 -7.71
C SER A 29 6.25 -3.53 -7.33
N ALA A 30 5.06 -3.69 -7.94
CA ALA A 30 3.87 -3.02 -7.47
C ALA A 30 3.75 -3.36 -5.98
N PRO A 31 3.88 -2.38 -5.08
CA PRO A 31 3.97 -2.67 -3.66
C PRO A 31 2.71 -3.42 -3.26
N ALA A 32 2.84 -4.38 -2.34
CA ALA A 32 1.71 -5.10 -1.73
C ALA A 32 0.59 -4.17 -1.21
N ARG A 33 0.87 -2.87 -1.11
CA ARG A 33 -0.06 -1.77 -0.84
C ARG A 33 -1.25 -1.68 -1.80
N ALA A 34 -1.13 -2.07 -3.06
CA ALA A 34 -2.16 -1.79 -4.05
C ALA A 34 -3.46 -2.58 -3.82
N SER A 35 -3.41 -3.89 -3.58
CA SER A 35 -4.64 -4.70 -3.38
C SER A 35 -5.40 -4.32 -2.11
N ASP A 36 -4.68 -3.94 -1.06
CA ASP A 36 -5.23 -3.82 0.29
C ASP A 36 -6.01 -2.50 0.49
N ILE A 37 -5.69 -1.46 -0.30
CA ILE A 37 -6.32 -0.13 -0.16
C ILE A 37 -7.56 0.07 -1.05
N TYR A 38 -7.72 -0.68 -2.16
CA TYR A 38 -8.90 -0.59 -3.04
C TYR A 38 -10.07 -1.50 -2.59
N SER A 39 -10.16 -1.83 -1.30
CA SER A 39 -11.34 -2.56 -0.79
C SER A 39 -12.62 -1.77 -1.10
N ALA A 40 -13.62 -2.45 -1.69
CA ALA A 40 -14.92 -1.84 -2.00
C ALA A 40 -15.72 -1.47 -0.75
N ALA A 41 -15.37 -2.04 0.41
CA ALA A 41 -15.97 -1.72 1.69
C ALA A 41 -14.98 -0.97 2.59
N LEU A 42 -15.46 0.13 3.19
CA LEU A 42 -14.71 0.82 4.23
C LEU A 42 -14.49 -0.12 5.43
N PRO A 43 -13.33 -0.04 6.10
CA PRO A 43 -13.09 -0.81 7.31
C PRO A 43 -14.13 -0.49 8.38
N ALA A 44 -14.53 -1.51 9.15
CA ALA A 44 -15.48 -1.34 10.25
C ALA A 44 -14.97 -0.33 11.28
N LEU A 45 -15.83 0.59 11.70
CA LEU A 45 -15.52 1.53 12.77
C LEU A 45 -15.38 0.77 14.09
N GLY A 46 -14.43 1.18 14.92
CA GLY A 46 -14.25 0.55 16.22
C GLY A 46 -12.89 0.80 16.84
N VAL A 47 -12.72 0.21 18.01
CA VAL A 47 -11.47 0.20 18.75
C VAL A 47 -11.08 -1.25 19.03
N ALA A 48 -9.85 -1.58 18.68
CA ALA A 48 -9.24 -2.86 18.99
C ALA A 48 -8.05 -2.65 19.90
N GLU A 49 -7.92 -3.51 20.90
CA GLU A 49 -6.79 -3.46 21.84
C GLU A 49 -6.17 -4.83 21.99
N ARG A 50 -4.84 -4.84 22.10
CA ARG A 50 -4.09 -6.06 22.36
C ARG A 50 -2.75 -5.75 23.00
N THR A 51 -2.40 -6.52 24.02
CA THR A 51 -1.04 -6.49 24.56
C THR A 51 -0.08 -7.15 23.57
N VAL A 52 1.01 -6.46 23.22
CA VAL A 52 2.06 -7.00 22.35
C VAL A 52 3.01 -7.90 23.14
N ASP A 53 3.50 -8.95 22.50
CA ASP A 53 4.38 -9.94 23.13
C ASP A 53 5.75 -9.35 23.47
N GLY A 54 6.16 -8.30 22.75
CA GLY A 54 7.39 -7.59 23.03
C GLY A 54 7.60 -6.34 22.18
N ILE A 55 8.61 -5.58 22.59
CA ILE A 55 9.06 -4.36 21.91
C ILE A 55 10.55 -4.52 21.64
N ASN A 56 10.97 -4.24 20.40
CA ASN A 56 12.36 -4.31 19.95
C ASN A 56 13.04 -5.67 20.23
N THR A 57 12.28 -6.76 20.18
CA THR A 57 12.77 -8.14 20.38
C THR A 57 12.55 -8.99 19.13
N THR A 58 13.05 -10.22 19.12
CA THR A 58 12.85 -11.16 18.02
C THR A 58 11.38 -11.58 17.93
N ARG A 59 10.81 -11.54 16.72
CA ARG A 59 9.47 -12.08 16.42
C ARG A 59 9.53 -13.59 16.27
N GLY A 60 8.93 -14.31 17.22
CA GLY A 60 8.72 -15.75 17.16
C GLY A 60 7.41 -16.13 16.46
N THR A 61 7.13 -17.44 16.44
CA THR A 61 5.85 -17.98 15.96
C THR A 61 4.70 -17.39 16.77
N ASP A 62 3.59 -17.07 16.08
CA ASP A 62 2.36 -16.53 16.66
C ASP A 62 2.47 -15.19 17.40
N MET A 63 3.64 -14.55 17.40
CA MET A 63 3.87 -13.31 18.14
C MET A 63 3.41 -12.05 17.40
N LEU A 64 3.08 -11.03 18.18
CA LEU A 64 2.87 -9.64 17.80
C LEU A 64 3.95 -8.77 18.46
N ILE A 65 4.88 -8.24 17.67
CA ILE A 65 6.02 -7.45 18.14
C ILE A 65 5.96 -6.02 17.61
N VAL A 66 6.35 -5.04 18.42
CA VAL A 66 6.58 -3.67 17.94
C VAL A 66 8.07 -3.40 17.76
N TYR A 67 8.43 -2.77 16.64
CA TYR A 67 9.76 -2.25 16.37
C TYR A 67 9.75 -0.73 16.29
N THR A 68 10.53 -0.08 17.15
CA THR A 68 10.65 1.39 17.25
C THR A 68 12.06 1.84 16.88
N PRO A 69 12.33 3.13 16.61
CA PRO A 69 13.70 3.61 16.39
C PRO A 69 14.69 3.22 17.51
N GLY A 70 14.19 2.98 18.73
CA GLY A 70 14.99 2.54 19.87
C GLY A 70 15.70 1.19 19.69
N THR A 71 15.38 0.38 18.67
CA THR A 71 16.22 -0.79 18.35
C THR A 71 17.57 -0.41 17.74
N GLY A 72 17.74 0.80 17.21
CA GLY A 72 18.94 1.23 16.47
C GLY A 72 19.09 0.59 15.08
N ARG A 73 18.09 -0.16 14.60
CA ARG A 73 18.06 -0.75 13.25
C ARG A 73 17.23 0.12 12.30
N ALA A 74 17.57 0.08 11.02
CA ALA A 74 16.80 0.76 9.98
C ALA A 74 15.51 0.01 9.59
N THR A 75 15.46 -1.31 9.79
CA THR A 75 14.31 -2.17 9.46
C THR A 75 14.00 -3.14 10.59
N THR A 76 12.83 -3.79 10.53
CA THR A 76 12.41 -4.79 11.54
C THR A 76 13.30 -6.04 11.57
N GLY A 77 13.95 -6.38 10.45
CA GLY A 77 14.80 -7.57 10.30
C GLY A 77 14.00 -8.88 10.27
N THR A 78 12.71 -8.83 9.95
CA THR A 78 11.83 -10.00 9.98
C THR A 78 11.81 -10.79 8.67
N ASN A 79 11.51 -12.09 8.73
CA ASN A 79 11.39 -12.95 7.55
C ASN A 79 10.04 -12.76 6.82
N GLN A 80 9.91 -13.41 5.66
CA GLN A 80 8.75 -13.32 4.76
C GLN A 80 7.43 -13.95 5.25
N TRP A 81 7.44 -14.64 6.40
CA TRP A 81 6.29 -15.41 6.88
C TRP A 81 5.36 -14.60 7.82
N GLY A 82 5.47 -13.28 7.80
CA GLY A 82 4.70 -12.39 8.67
C GLY A 82 3.86 -11.37 7.91
N TYR A 83 3.23 -10.50 8.68
CA TYR A 83 2.50 -9.33 8.20
C TYR A 83 2.90 -8.13 9.04
N GLU A 84 3.15 -6.99 8.41
CA GLU A 84 3.57 -5.78 9.11
C GLU A 84 2.66 -4.60 8.78
N VAL A 85 2.48 -3.71 9.76
CA VAL A 85 1.90 -2.38 9.54
C VAL A 85 2.90 -1.33 9.98
N VAL A 86 3.11 -0.34 9.12
CA VAL A 86 4.00 0.80 9.39
C VAL A 86 3.16 1.95 9.90
N VAL A 87 3.54 2.48 11.06
CA VAL A 87 2.85 3.58 11.74
C VAL A 87 3.75 4.81 11.70
N GLU A 88 3.27 5.91 11.13
CA GLU A 88 3.92 7.21 11.11
C GLU A 88 2.97 8.25 11.72
N ASP A 89 3.49 9.09 12.62
CA ASP A 89 2.70 10.12 13.33
C ASP A 89 1.41 9.57 13.98
N GLY A 90 1.45 8.31 14.43
CA GLY A 90 0.33 7.63 15.07
C GLY A 90 -0.75 7.10 14.12
N TYR A 91 -0.48 7.01 12.82
CA TYR A 91 -1.41 6.43 11.84
C TYR A 91 -0.74 5.35 10.99
N VAL A 92 -1.51 4.33 10.62
CA VAL A 92 -1.06 3.31 9.67
C VAL A 92 -0.90 3.95 8.28
N VAL A 93 0.32 3.90 7.74
CA VAL A 93 0.63 4.39 6.38
C VAL A 93 0.95 3.27 5.39
N ALA A 94 1.18 2.07 5.92
CA ALA A 94 1.46 0.89 5.11
C ALA A 94 0.99 -0.36 5.84
N ALA A 95 0.55 -1.34 5.07
CA ALA A 95 0.18 -2.65 5.58
C ALA A 95 0.66 -3.73 4.60
N GLY A 96 1.03 -4.89 5.11
CA GLY A 96 1.56 -6.01 4.32
C GLY A 96 3.08 -6.15 4.37
N GLY A 97 3.55 -7.24 3.77
CA GLY A 97 4.98 -7.56 3.65
C GLY A 97 5.67 -7.85 4.99
N ASN A 98 6.99 -7.66 4.97
CA ASN A 98 7.90 -7.96 6.07
C ASN A 98 9.19 -7.14 5.93
N ASN A 99 10.04 -7.16 6.95
CA ASN A 99 11.30 -6.40 6.99
C ASN A 99 11.12 -4.90 6.69
N SER A 100 10.02 -4.31 7.16
CA SER A 100 9.66 -2.93 6.85
C SER A 100 10.68 -1.95 7.42
N PRO A 101 10.92 -0.81 6.74
CA PRO A 101 11.64 0.32 7.32
C PRO A 101 10.97 0.79 8.62
N ILE A 102 11.77 1.12 9.62
CA ILE A 102 11.29 1.68 10.89
C ILE A 102 11.31 3.21 10.77
N PRO A 103 10.15 3.89 10.78
CA PRO A 103 10.08 5.34 10.63
C PRO A 103 10.58 6.05 11.89
N GLN A 104 11.25 7.20 11.72
CA GLN A 104 11.82 7.98 12.82
C GLN A 104 10.74 8.58 13.75
N ASN A 105 9.59 8.92 13.19
CA ASN A 105 8.42 9.49 13.85
C ASN A 105 7.34 8.44 14.16
N GLY A 106 7.72 7.17 14.31
CA GLY A 106 6.75 6.11 14.50
C GLY A 106 7.34 4.75 14.84
N PHE A 107 6.69 3.69 14.37
CA PHE A 107 7.07 2.29 14.64
C PHE A 107 6.43 1.33 13.64
N VAL A 108 6.86 0.07 13.68
CA VAL A 108 6.25 -1.03 12.91
C VAL A 108 5.63 -2.03 13.87
N VAL A 109 4.39 -2.44 13.63
CA VAL A 109 3.77 -3.58 14.32
C VAL A 109 3.88 -4.80 13.41
N SER A 110 4.41 -5.89 13.94
CA SER A 110 4.82 -7.05 13.16
C SER A 110 4.21 -8.32 13.74
N ALA A 111 3.37 -8.98 12.94
CA ALA A 111 2.66 -10.19 13.30
C ALA A 111 3.23 -11.42 12.60
N HIS A 112 3.14 -12.57 13.27
CA HIS A 112 3.40 -13.89 12.70
C HIS A 112 2.28 -14.86 13.09
N GLY A 113 2.06 -15.90 12.27
CA GLY A 113 1.14 -17.01 12.57
C GLY A 113 -0.23 -16.55 13.05
N ALA A 114 -0.69 -17.02 14.21
CA ALA A 114 -2.00 -16.71 14.79
C ALA A 114 -2.24 -15.20 15.06
N SER A 115 -1.19 -14.38 15.09
CA SER A 115 -1.34 -12.93 15.24
C SER A 115 -1.66 -12.18 13.96
N ILE A 116 -1.43 -12.79 12.79
CA ILE A 116 -1.62 -12.14 11.49
C ILE A 116 -3.09 -11.71 11.27
N PRO A 117 -4.10 -12.59 11.45
CA PRO A 117 -5.48 -12.21 11.18
C PRO A 117 -5.94 -11.03 12.03
N TRP A 118 -5.57 -11.00 13.32
CA TRP A 118 -5.90 -9.90 14.20
C TRP A 118 -5.32 -8.57 13.70
N LEU A 119 -4.06 -8.57 13.23
CA LEU A 119 -3.44 -7.33 12.74
C LEU A 119 -4.06 -6.88 11.41
N GLN A 120 -4.33 -7.80 10.49
CA GLN A 120 -4.98 -7.51 9.21
C GLN A 120 -6.39 -6.93 9.38
N GLU A 121 -7.17 -7.49 10.31
CA GLU A 121 -8.55 -7.07 10.56
C GLU A 121 -8.62 -5.70 11.25
N ASN A 122 -7.68 -5.40 12.14
CA ASN A 122 -7.81 -4.26 13.05
C ASN A 122 -6.94 -3.05 12.67
N ALA A 123 -5.90 -3.21 11.84
CA ALA A 123 -4.96 -2.13 11.49
C ALA A 123 -4.95 -1.76 9.99
N PRO A 124 -6.10 -1.41 9.38
CA PRO A 124 -6.12 -0.94 8.00
C PRO A 124 -5.34 0.37 7.85
N VAL A 125 -4.87 0.67 6.63
CA VAL A 125 -4.28 1.97 6.30
C VAL A 125 -5.23 3.10 6.70
N GLY A 126 -4.68 4.15 7.30
CA GLY A 126 -5.41 5.28 7.85
C GLY A 126 -5.82 5.12 9.32
N ALA A 127 -5.85 3.90 9.88
CA ALA A 127 -6.21 3.69 11.28
C ALA A 127 -5.25 4.41 12.23
N ARG A 128 -5.79 4.98 13.32
CA ARG A 128 -4.99 5.56 14.40
C ARG A 128 -4.43 4.45 15.28
N VAL A 129 -3.15 4.53 15.62
CA VAL A 129 -2.48 3.56 16.49
C VAL A 129 -1.79 4.29 17.64
N THR A 130 -2.03 3.83 18.85
CA THR A 130 -1.33 4.28 20.06
C THR A 130 -0.71 3.10 20.77
N LEU A 131 0.51 3.27 21.27
CA LEU A 131 1.21 2.27 22.06
C LEU A 131 1.53 2.87 23.43
N ASN A 132 0.97 2.29 24.50
CA ASN A 132 1.26 2.68 25.88
C ASN A 132 1.90 1.52 26.62
N GLY A 133 3.21 1.57 26.83
CA GLY A 133 3.97 0.39 27.26
C GLY A 133 3.79 -0.72 26.21
N ARG A 134 3.16 -1.83 26.59
CA ARG A 134 2.85 -2.95 25.68
C ARG A 134 1.38 -2.97 25.22
N GLU A 135 0.56 -2.04 25.67
CA GLU A 135 -0.83 -1.94 25.26
C GLU A 135 -0.89 -1.26 23.89
N LEU A 136 -1.22 -2.03 22.85
CA LEU A 136 -1.49 -1.53 21.52
C LEU A 136 -2.99 -1.27 21.38
N ARG A 137 -3.36 -0.02 21.09
CA ARG A 137 -4.73 0.37 20.78
C ARG A 137 -4.78 0.88 19.35
N ILE A 138 -5.70 0.32 18.56
CA ILE A 138 -5.99 0.73 17.20
C ILE A 138 -7.42 1.26 17.14
N THR A 139 -7.61 2.41 16.50
CA THR A 139 -8.91 3.06 16.35
C THR A 139 -9.19 3.32 14.88
N VAL A 140 -10.33 2.84 14.43
CA VAL A 140 -10.90 3.13 13.11
C VAL A 140 -12.10 4.05 13.31
N ASP A 141 -11.94 5.30 12.87
CA ASP A 141 -12.89 6.40 12.95
C ASP A 141 -13.07 7.08 11.58
N ALA A 142 -13.86 8.15 11.52
CA ALA A 142 -14.06 8.91 10.29
C ALA A 142 -12.76 9.51 9.73
N GLU A 143 -11.82 9.92 10.59
CA GLU A 143 -10.51 10.40 10.15
C GLU A 143 -9.67 9.27 9.54
N SER A 144 -9.85 8.04 10.02
CA SER A 144 -9.21 6.86 9.46
C SER A 144 -9.69 6.59 8.04
N HIS A 145 -11.00 6.70 7.79
CA HIS A 145 -11.59 6.60 6.44
C HIS A 145 -11.12 7.71 5.52
N LYS A 146 -11.04 8.96 6.01
CA LYS A 146 -10.49 10.08 5.26
C LYS A 146 -9.06 9.82 4.81
N ARG A 147 -8.20 9.34 5.71
CA ARG A 147 -6.80 9.01 5.43
C ARG A 147 -6.67 7.87 4.43
N LEU A 148 -7.48 6.83 4.57
CA LEU A 148 -7.54 5.74 3.60
C LEU A 148 -7.91 6.27 2.21
N ALA A 149 -9.00 7.05 2.10
CA ALA A 149 -9.42 7.63 0.83
C ALA A 149 -8.36 8.54 0.21
N ALA A 150 -7.73 9.41 1.00
CA ALA A 150 -6.64 10.26 0.54
C ALA A 150 -5.43 9.45 0.03
N GLU A 151 -5.06 8.37 0.71
CA GLU A 151 -3.96 7.51 0.27
C GLU A 151 -4.29 6.75 -1.02
N VAL A 152 -5.53 6.27 -1.16
CA VAL A 152 -6.01 5.64 -2.40
C VAL A 152 -5.92 6.61 -3.57
N LEU A 153 -6.38 7.86 -3.40
CA LEU A 153 -6.31 8.88 -4.44
C LEU A 153 -4.84 9.19 -4.80
N ARG A 154 -3.99 9.44 -3.80
CA ARG A 154 -2.56 9.71 -4.00
C ARG A 154 -1.88 8.58 -4.76
N TYR A 155 -2.14 7.33 -4.38
CA TYR A 155 -1.58 6.17 -5.07
C TYR A 155 -2.12 6.03 -6.50
N THR A 156 -3.41 6.30 -6.71
CA THR A 156 -4.00 6.30 -8.06
C THR A 156 -3.33 7.34 -8.95
N GLU A 157 -3.17 8.58 -8.46
CA GLU A 157 -2.49 9.66 -9.16
C GLU A 157 -1.05 9.31 -9.52
N GLU A 158 -0.31 8.71 -8.57
CA GLU A 158 1.06 8.24 -8.79
C GLU A 158 1.12 7.21 -9.93
N VAL A 159 0.27 6.19 -9.89
CA VAL A 159 0.20 5.15 -10.94
C VAL A 159 -0.16 5.76 -12.28
N LEU A 160 -1.24 6.56 -12.33
CA LEU A 160 -1.69 7.21 -13.57
C LEU A 160 -0.64 8.16 -14.14
N GLY A 161 0.09 8.89 -13.30
CA GLY A 161 1.15 9.79 -13.74
C GLY A 161 2.32 9.05 -14.41
N THR A 162 2.67 7.85 -13.91
CA THR A 162 3.72 7.03 -14.53
C THR A 162 3.28 6.30 -15.79
N ALA A 163 2.00 5.99 -15.91
CA ALA A 163 1.44 5.21 -17.01
C ALA A 163 0.66 6.06 -18.03
N TRP A 164 0.63 7.39 -17.90
CA TRP A 164 -0.27 8.26 -18.65
C TRP A 164 -0.17 8.09 -20.17
N ASP A 165 1.04 7.99 -20.69
CA ASP A 165 1.30 7.79 -22.12
C ASP A 165 0.83 6.43 -22.65
N MET A 166 0.61 5.46 -21.75
CA MET A 166 0.08 4.14 -22.06
C MET A 166 -1.45 4.07 -21.92
N VAL A 167 -2.09 5.08 -21.32
CA VAL A 167 -3.56 5.15 -21.21
C VAL A 167 -4.15 5.31 -22.61
N PRO A 168 -5.07 4.42 -23.05
CA PRO A 168 -5.74 4.58 -24.33
C PRO A 168 -6.40 5.96 -24.42
N ARG A 169 -6.21 6.70 -25.53
CA ARG A 169 -6.81 8.03 -25.71
C ARG A 169 -8.32 8.04 -25.48
N ALA A 170 -9.01 6.96 -25.87
CA ALA A 170 -10.45 6.80 -25.67
C ALA A 170 -10.86 6.75 -24.19
N SER A 171 -9.93 6.40 -23.29
CA SER A 171 -10.16 6.26 -21.84
C SER A 171 -9.62 7.44 -21.03
N GLN A 172 -8.85 8.36 -21.63
CA GLN A 172 -8.25 9.49 -20.90
C GLN A 172 -9.30 10.42 -20.27
N ASP A 173 -10.39 10.70 -20.98
CA ASP A 173 -11.49 11.53 -20.45
C ASP A 173 -12.20 10.84 -19.28
N GLU A 174 -12.40 9.52 -19.36
CA GLU A 174 -13.04 8.72 -18.30
C GLU A 174 -12.18 8.66 -17.04
N VAL A 175 -10.85 8.51 -17.21
CA VAL A 175 -9.88 8.56 -16.12
C VAL A 175 -9.90 9.92 -15.44
N ALA A 176 -9.79 11.01 -16.20
CA ALA A 176 -9.80 12.37 -15.67
C ALA A 176 -11.12 12.66 -14.93
N HIS A 177 -12.25 12.33 -15.53
CA HIS A 177 -13.57 12.51 -14.93
C HIS A 177 -13.75 11.71 -13.64
N SER A 178 -13.24 10.49 -13.59
CA SER A 178 -13.30 9.64 -12.40
C SER A 178 -12.45 10.22 -11.26
N MET A 179 -11.26 10.73 -11.57
CA MET A 179 -10.38 11.38 -10.58
C MET A 179 -10.99 12.68 -10.03
N ASP A 180 -11.56 13.53 -10.88
CA ASP A 180 -12.24 14.76 -10.44
C ASP A 180 -13.39 14.46 -9.48
N ARG A 181 -14.20 13.43 -9.80
CA ARG A 181 -15.29 12.98 -8.93
C ARG A 181 -14.78 12.36 -7.64
N ALA A 182 -13.67 11.63 -7.68
CA ALA A 182 -13.06 11.04 -6.49
C ALA A 182 -12.57 12.13 -5.52
N GLN A 183 -11.92 13.17 -6.04
CA GLN A 183 -11.46 14.32 -5.26
C GLN A 183 -12.64 15.10 -4.66
N ALA A 184 -13.71 15.34 -5.43
CA ALA A 184 -14.93 15.98 -4.92
C ALA A 184 -15.56 15.15 -3.79
N ALA A 185 -15.70 13.83 -3.97
CA ALA A 185 -16.23 12.93 -2.95
C ALA A 185 -15.39 12.94 -1.66
N LEU A 186 -14.06 13.02 -1.78
CA LEU A 186 -13.17 13.16 -0.61
C LEU A 186 -13.44 14.47 0.15
N MET A 187 -13.63 15.58 -0.57
CA MET A 187 -13.94 16.89 0.02
C MET A 187 -15.31 16.93 0.70
N ASP A 188 -16.28 16.21 0.14
CA ASP A 188 -17.65 16.11 0.66
C ASP A 188 -17.79 15.12 1.83
N GLY A 189 -16.71 14.41 2.21
CA GLY A 189 -16.72 13.40 3.26
C GLY A 189 -17.30 12.05 2.85
N GLU A 190 -17.53 11.84 1.55
CA GLU A 190 -18.03 10.60 0.95
C GLU A 190 -16.88 9.60 0.70
N TYR A 191 -16.13 9.23 1.74
CA TYR A 191 -14.86 8.50 1.62
C TYR A 191 -14.95 7.18 0.86
N GLY A 192 -16.02 6.39 1.08
CA GLY A 192 -16.23 5.13 0.35
C GLY A 192 -16.42 5.35 -1.16
N LYS A 193 -17.14 6.41 -1.53
CA LYS A 193 -17.34 6.81 -2.93
C LYS A 193 -16.04 7.33 -3.54
N ALA A 194 -15.25 8.09 -2.79
CA ALA A 194 -13.92 8.54 -3.24
C ALA A 194 -13.01 7.35 -3.59
N ILE A 195 -12.97 6.32 -2.73
CA ILE A 195 -12.22 5.08 -2.98
C ILE A 195 -12.73 4.35 -4.22
N GLN A 196 -14.06 4.21 -4.36
CA GLN A 196 -14.67 3.56 -5.53
C GLN A 196 -14.27 4.27 -6.83
N LEU A 197 -14.41 5.59 -6.89
CA LEU A 197 -14.12 6.39 -8.08
C LEU A 197 -12.63 6.38 -8.44
N ALA A 198 -11.75 6.38 -7.45
CA ALA A 198 -10.32 6.19 -7.66
C ALA A 198 -10.00 4.79 -8.23
N GLY A 199 -10.71 3.76 -7.74
CA GLY A 199 -10.65 2.41 -8.32
C GLY A 199 -11.12 2.35 -9.78
N GLU A 200 -12.19 3.07 -10.13
CA GLU A 200 -12.66 3.22 -11.52
C GLU A 200 -11.60 3.91 -12.38
N ALA A 201 -11.03 5.03 -11.92
CA ALA A 201 -9.96 5.74 -12.63
C ALA A 201 -8.75 4.83 -12.89
N ARG A 202 -8.34 4.05 -11.89
CA ARG A 202 -7.26 3.06 -12.05
C ARG A 202 -7.63 2.00 -13.09
N PHE A 203 -8.84 1.46 -13.04
CA PHE A 203 -9.30 0.43 -13.98
C PHE A 203 -9.22 0.91 -15.44
N TYR A 204 -9.69 2.12 -15.72
CA TYR A 204 -9.63 2.69 -17.07
C TYR A 204 -8.22 3.16 -17.48
N GLY A 205 -7.38 3.52 -16.50
CA GLY A 205 -6.05 4.09 -16.72
C GLY A 205 -4.91 3.07 -16.72
N THR A 206 -5.15 1.82 -16.35
CA THR A 206 -4.15 0.76 -16.50
C THR A 206 -4.49 -0.12 -17.70
N PRO A 207 -3.55 -0.36 -18.64
CA PRO A 207 -3.78 -1.28 -19.75
C PRO A 207 -4.24 -2.64 -19.20
N SER A 208 -5.37 -3.14 -19.70
CA SER A 208 -5.77 -4.53 -19.48
C SER A 208 -4.70 -5.45 -20.05
N LEU A 209 -4.11 -6.29 -19.20
CA LEU A 209 -3.17 -7.35 -19.59
C LEU A 209 -3.82 -8.33 -20.59
#